data_AF-A0A6F9WTV5-F1
#
_entry.id   AF-A0A6F9WTV5-F1
#
_cell.length_a   1.000
_cell.length_b   1.000
_cell.length_c   1.000
_cell.angle_alpha   90.00
_cell.angle_beta   90.00
_cell.angle_gamma   90.00
#
_symmetry.space_group_name_H-M   'P 1'
#
loop_
_entity.id
_entity.type
_entity.pdbx_description
1 polymer ?
#
loop_
_entity_poly.entity_id
_entity_poly.type
_entity_poly.pdbx_seq_one_letter_code
_entity_poly.pdbx_strand_id
1 'polypeptide(L)'
;MQTAEFNLETQRRTHFAAIAPQVAAILEKQGWRDGVLTIFSPHTTAAITINENADPDVARDMERFSDELIPQSRHFRHARVILMPISRPASTALRFR
;
A
#
# COMPACT_ATOMS: atom_id res chain seq x y z
N MET A 1 12.96 -19.95 3.04
CA MET A 1 12.16 -18.71 3.13
C MET A 1 10.87 -18.97 2.37
N GLN A 2 9.72 -18.82 2.99
CA GLN A 2 8.41 -18.99 2.34
C GLN A 2 7.82 -17.61 2.06
N THR A 3 7.04 -17.50 0.99
CA THR A 3 6.45 -16.23 0.54
C THR A 3 4.95 -16.41 0.30
N ALA A 4 4.20 -15.33 0.50
CA ALA A 4 2.78 -15.25 0.20
C ALA A 4 2.47 -13.84 -0.31
N GLU A 5 1.49 -13.76 -1.20
CA GLU A 5 1.11 -12.53 -1.88
C GLU A 5 -0.40 -12.32 -1.75
N PHE A 6 -0.83 -11.07 -1.67
CA PHE A 6 -2.23 -10.69 -1.77
C PHE A 6 -2.36 -9.35 -2.48
N ASN A 7 -3.51 -9.14 -3.11
CA ASN A 7 -3.84 -7.87 -3.77
C ASN A 7 -4.58 -6.95 -2.79
N LEU A 8 -4.30 -5.65 -2.89
CA LEU A 8 -4.96 -4.62 -2.11
C LEU A 8 -5.56 -3.58 -3.07
N GLU A 9 -6.87 -3.37 -2.97
CA GLU A 9 -7.55 -2.32 -3.73
C GLU A 9 -7.63 -1.03 -2.91
N THR A 10 -7.22 0.09 -3.51
CA THR A 10 -7.26 1.41 -2.88
C THR A 10 -8.44 2.23 -3.40
N GLN A 11 -9.16 2.91 -2.52
CA GLN A 11 -10.35 3.68 -2.89
C GLN A 11 -10.05 5.16 -3.22
N ARG A 12 -8.89 5.66 -2.78
CA ARG A 12 -8.46 7.06 -2.92
C ARG A 12 -7.00 7.09 -3.36
N ARG A 13 -6.56 8.22 -3.93
CA ARG A 13 -5.16 8.46 -4.31
C ARG A 13 -4.23 8.28 -3.11
N THR A 14 -4.58 8.91 -2.00
CA THR A 14 -3.90 8.76 -0.70
C THR A 14 -4.85 7.97 0.19
N HIS A 15 -4.46 6.74 0.53
CA HIS A 15 -5.29 5.84 1.32
C HIS A 15 -4.40 5.03 2.27
N PHE A 16 -4.59 5.23 3.57
CA PHE A 16 -3.93 4.45 4.61
C PHE A 16 -4.79 3.24 4.95
N ALA A 17 -4.62 2.16 4.17
CA ALA A 17 -5.37 0.93 4.34
C ALA A 17 -4.73 0.02 5.39
N ALA A 18 -5.52 -0.43 6.37
CA ALA A 18 -5.09 -1.45 7.32
C ALA A 18 -4.93 -2.81 6.61
N ILE A 19 -3.72 -3.38 6.66
CA ILE A 19 -3.40 -4.68 6.05
C ILE A 19 -3.22 -5.81 7.08
N ALA A 20 -3.25 -5.49 8.37
CA ALA A 20 -3.05 -6.46 9.45
C ALA A 20 -4.05 -7.64 9.38
N PRO A 21 -5.34 -7.47 9.06
CA PRO A 21 -6.26 -8.59 8.91
C PRO A 21 -5.87 -9.56 7.79
N GLN A 22 -5.44 -9.05 6.65
CA GLN A 22 -5.01 -9.83 5.49
C GLN A 22 -3.72 -10.60 5.80
N VAL A 23 -2.77 -9.94 6.46
CA VAL A 23 -1.53 -10.57 6.92
C VAL A 23 -1.84 -11.69 7.92
N ALA A 24 -2.69 -11.44 8.92
CA ALA A 24 -3.08 -12.45 9.90
C ALA A 24 -3.74 -13.68 9.26
N ALA A 25 -4.66 -13.47 8.32
CA ALA A 25 -5.30 -14.55 7.58
C ALA A 25 -4.29 -15.40 6.77
N ILE A 26 -3.25 -14.77 6.21
CA ILE A 26 -2.17 -15.48 5.52
C ILE A 26 -1.34 -16.31 6.50
N LEU A 27 -0.93 -15.72 7.62
CA LEU A 27 -0.14 -16.42 8.65
C LEU A 27 -0.89 -17.64 9.18
N GLU A 28 -2.19 -17.49 9.47
CA GLU A 28 -3.05 -18.58 9.92
C GLU A 28 -3.17 -19.68 8.87
N LYS A 29 -3.48 -19.32 7.62
CA LYS A 29 -3.62 -20.28 6.52
C LYS A 29 -2.33 -21.07 6.25
N GLN A 30 -1.17 -20.44 6.40
CA GLN A 30 0.13 -21.08 6.20
C GLN A 30 0.64 -21.83 7.44
N GLY A 31 -0.01 -21.67 8.59
CA GLY A 31 0.43 -22.26 9.85
C GLY A 31 1.74 -21.66 10.37
N TRP A 32 2.11 -20.45 9.95
CA TRP A 32 3.33 -19.78 10.42
C TRP A 32 3.10 -19.16 11.80
N ARG A 33 3.88 -19.57 12.80
CA ARG A 33 3.69 -19.17 14.20
C ARG A 33 4.85 -18.35 14.77
N ASP A 34 6.08 -18.70 14.40
CA ASP A 34 7.28 -18.12 14.99
C ASP A 34 8.31 -17.79 13.90
N GLY A 35 8.94 -16.63 14.00
CA GLY A 35 9.97 -16.19 13.07
C GLY A 35 9.96 -14.69 12.82
N VAL A 36 10.54 -14.29 11.68
CA VAL A 36 10.58 -12.89 11.21
C VAL A 36 9.72 -12.77 9.97
N LEU A 37 8.79 -11.80 9.98
CA LEU A 37 7.96 -11.46 8.84
C LEU A 37 8.51 -10.22 8.15
N THR A 38 8.79 -10.35 6.85
CA THR A 38 9.12 -9.22 5.99
C THR A 38 7.91 -8.91 5.10
N ILE A 39 7.39 -7.69 5.20
CA ILE A 39 6.32 -7.21 4.32
C ILE A 39 6.94 -6.26 3.30
N PHE A 40 6.64 -6.46 2.02
CA PHE A 40 7.23 -5.72 0.93
C PHE A 40 6.16 -5.26 -0.07
N SER A 41 6.30 -4.02 -0.56
CA SER A 41 5.49 -3.47 -1.64
C SER A 41 6.35 -3.39 -2.91
N PRO A 42 5.95 -4.04 -4.03
CA PRO A 42 6.66 -3.92 -5.30
C PRO A 42 6.40 -2.58 -6.01
N HIS A 43 5.60 -1.68 -5.42
CA HIS A 43 5.22 -0.41 -6.04
C HIS A 43 6.06 0.75 -5.51
N THR A 44 6.55 1.61 -6.41
CA THR A 44 7.35 2.80 -6.07
C THR A 44 6.52 3.98 -5.55
N THR A 45 5.20 3.90 -5.68
CA THR A 45 4.25 4.94 -5.25
C THR A 45 3.40 4.51 -4.04
N ALA A 46 3.76 3.40 -3.38
CA ALA A 46 3.11 2.93 -2.17
C ALA A 46 4.16 2.57 -1.13
N ALA A 47 3.82 2.72 0.15
CA ALA A 47 4.69 2.41 1.28
C ALA A 47 3.97 1.54 2.29
N ILE A 48 4.74 0.83 3.11
CA ILE A 48 4.26 0.08 4.26
C ILE A 48 4.75 0.82 5.50
N THR A 49 3.84 1.04 6.45
CA THR A 49 4.16 1.68 7.73
C THR A 49 3.49 0.94 8.87
N ILE A 50 4.05 1.06 10.06
CA ILE A 50 3.45 0.61 11.31
C ILE A 50 3.11 1.85 12.12
N ASN A 51 1.86 1.97 12.55
CA ASN A 51 1.40 3.09 13.35
C ASN A 51 0.24 2.64 14.26
N GLU A 52 -0.28 3.56 15.07
CA GLU A 52 -1.46 3.35 15.91
C GLU A 52 -2.68 2.93 15.07
N ASN A 53 -3.42 1.95 15.58
CA ASN A 53 -4.64 1.42 14.96
C ASN A 53 -5.83 1.42 15.95
N ALA A 54 -5.75 2.22 17.01
CA ALA A 54 -6.83 2.35 18.00
C ALA A 54 -7.84 3.44 17.58
N ASP A 55 -7.33 4.60 17.17
CA ASP A 55 -8.14 5.71 16.67
C ASP A 55 -8.07 5.79 15.12
N PRO A 56 -9.19 5.61 14.40
CA PRO A 56 -9.20 5.74 12.94
C PRO A 56 -8.86 7.16 12.45
N ASP A 57 -8.94 8.18 13.29
CA ASP A 57 -8.63 9.56 12.92
C ASP A 57 -7.13 9.77 12.68
N VAL A 58 -6.25 8.96 13.29
CA VAL A 58 -4.81 8.98 13.00
C VAL A 58 -4.54 8.72 11.52
N ALA A 59 -5.16 7.70 10.94
CA ALA A 59 -5.00 7.38 9.52
C ALA A 59 -5.57 8.49 8.62
N ARG A 60 -6.70 9.09 9.02
CA ARG A 60 -7.35 10.19 8.28
C ARG A 60 -6.49 11.46 8.28
N ASP A 61 -5.91 11.79 9.42
CA ASP A 61 -5.01 12.94 9.55
C ASP A 61 -3.74 12.74 8.74
N MET A 62 -3.18 11.53 8.72
CA MET A 62 -2.04 11.20 7.86
C MET A 62 -2.37 11.32 6.36
N GLU A 63 -3.55 10.84 5.94
CA GLU A 63 -4.03 11.02 4.57
C GLU A 63 -4.12 12.50 4.22
N ARG A 64 -4.82 13.27 5.06
CA ARG A 64 -5.01 14.72 4.87
C ARG A 64 -3.69 15.46 4.82
N PHE A 65 -2.80 15.20 5.78
CA PHE A 65 -1.49 15.85 5.85
C PHE A 65 -0.63 15.53 4.62
N SER A 66 -0.68 14.29 4.13
CA SER A 66 0.05 13.89 2.91
C SER A 66 -0.44 14.63 1.67
N ASP A 67 -1.76 14.82 1.53
CA ASP A 67 -2.35 15.57 0.42
C ASP A 67 -2.05 17.08 0.50
N GLU A 68 -2.05 17.66 1.71
CA GLU A 68 -1.65 19.05 1.94
C GLU A 68 -0.16 19.27 1.65
N LEU A 69 0.70 18.36 2.13
CA LEU A 69 2.15 18.45 1.95
C LEU A 69 2.57 18.19 0.51
N ILE A 70 1.86 17.33 -0.23
CA ILE A 70 2.17 16.92 -1.61
C ILE A 70 0.92 17.08 -2.51
N PRO A 71 0.55 18.34 -2.83
CA PRO A 71 -0.61 18.63 -3.67
C PRO A 71 -0.40 18.13 -5.09
N GLN A 72 -1.48 17.66 -5.73
CA GLN A 72 -1.44 17.21 -7.12
C GLN A 72 -1.10 18.33 -8.12
N SER A 73 -1.56 19.55 -7.85
CA SER A 73 -1.38 20.70 -8.74
C SER A 73 0.04 21.26 -8.75
N ARG A 74 0.96 20.72 -7.94
CA ARG A 74 2.35 21.16 -7.97
C ARG A 74 3.01 20.75 -9.28
N HIS A 75 3.77 21.67 -9.86
CA HIS A 75 4.50 21.47 -11.12
C HIS A 75 5.75 20.60 -10.92
N PHE A 76 5.58 19.37 -10.46
CA PHE A 76 6.65 18.40 -10.38
C PHE A 76 7.20 18.15 -11.78
N ARG A 77 8.53 18.19 -11.95
CA ARG A 77 9.18 17.86 -13.24
C ARG A 77 8.85 16.43 -13.68
N HIS A 78 8.61 15.54 -12.71
CA HIS A 78 8.21 14.15 -12.93
C HIS A 78 6.73 14.00 -13.39
N ALA A 79 5.96 15.08 -13.51
CA ALA A 79 4.58 15.03 -14.03
C ALA A 79 4.49 14.89 -15.57
N ARG A 80 5.57 15.18 -16.30
CA ARG A 80 5.58 15.17 -17.79
C ARG A 80 5.36 13.76 -18.39
N VAL A 81 5.61 12.71 -17.62
CA VAL A 81 5.46 11.30 -18.05
C VAL A 81 4.02 10.77 -17.82
N ILE A 82 3.22 11.44 -16.98
CA ILE A 82 1.89 10.96 -16.54
C ILE A 82 0.74 11.44 -17.48
N LEU A 83 1.05 12.15 -18.57
CA LEU A 83 0.04 12.53 -19.58
C LEU A 83 -0.28 11.42 -20.58
N MET A 84 0.35 10.25 -20.50
CA MET A 84 -0.20 9.06 -21.13
C MET A 84 -1.31 8.50 -20.22
N PRO A 85 -2.55 8.37 -20.70
CA PRO A 85 -3.64 7.85 -19.89
C PRO A 85 -3.29 6.45 -19.41
N ILE A 86 -3.22 6.26 -18.10
CA ILE A 86 -3.09 4.94 -17.47
C ILE A 86 -4.43 4.23 -17.63
N SER A 87 -4.68 3.68 -18.83
CA SER A 87 -5.91 2.98 -19.19
C SER A 87 -5.91 1.50 -18.80
N ARG A 88 -5.14 1.12 -17.78
CA ARG A 88 -5.11 -0.27 -17.30
C ARG A 88 -5.35 -0.36 -15.80
N PRO A 89 -6.33 -1.17 -15.36
CA PRO A 89 -6.51 -1.43 -13.93
C PRO A 89 -5.24 -2.09 -13.39
N ALA A 90 -4.85 -1.70 -12.17
CA ALA A 90 -3.70 -2.25 -11.46
C ALA A 90 -4.00 -3.69 -10.99
N SER A 91 -4.12 -4.64 -11.91
CA SER A 91 -4.07 -6.08 -11.64
C SER A 91 -2.76 -6.65 -12.18
N THR A 92 -1.64 -6.20 -11.60
CA THR A 92 -0.35 -6.83 -11.89
C THR A 92 -0.13 -7.95 -10.88
N ALA A 93 -0.62 -9.14 -11.19
CA ALA A 93 -0.20 -10.37 -10.53
C ALA A 93 1.22 -10.69 -11.03
N LEU A 94 2.24 -10.17 -10.33
CA LEU A 94 3.63 -10.55 -10.54
C LEU A 94 3.87 -11.89 -9.84
N ARG A 95 3.64 -12.99 -10.56
CA ARG A 95 4.10 -14.32 -10.14
C ARG A 95 5.62 -14.33 -10.11
N PHE A 96 6.23 -14.35 -8.93
CA PHE A 96 7.61 -14.80 -8.79
C PHE A 96 7.62 -16.27 -8.34
N ARG A 97 8.53 -17.04 -8.96
CA ARG A 97 8.77 -18.46 -8.67
C ARG A 97 9.41 -18.65 -7.30
#